data_AF-A0A3S0W9G1-F1
#
_entry.id   AF-A0A3S0W9G1-F1
#
_cell.length_a   1.000
_cell.length_b   1.000
_cell.length_c   1.000
_cell.angle_alpha   90.00
_cell.angle_beta   90.00
_cell.angle_gamma   90.00
#
_symmetry.space_group_name_H-M   'P 1'
#
loop_
_entity.id
_entity.type
_entity.pdbx_description
1 polymer ?
#
loop_
_entity_poly.entity_id
_entity_poly.type
_entity_poly.pdbx_seq_one_letter_code
_entity_poly.pdbx_strand_id
1 'polypeptide(L)'
;MSADAWTGTATGDVAGRCHRDAHGVPTLVAASLPELAYLQGWHVATERAWQVDCEHRRVTGMSAEVFGPPAVANDVAARQMDLDGAARQAFDALDDAEDRAWFT
;
A
#
# COMPACT_ATOMS: atom_id res chain seq x y z
N MET A 1 -16.57 -27.42 3.18
CA MET A 1 -16.30 -25.99 3.05
C MET A 1 -17.15 -25.50 1.88
N SER A 2 -18.30 -24.88 2.16
CA SER A 2 -19.30 -24.55 1.12
C SER A 2 -18.78 -23.43 0.23
N ALA A 3 -19.06 -23.55 -1.07
CA ALA A 3 -18.61 -22.67 -2.16
C ALA A 3 -19.42 -21.35 -2.25
N ASP A 4 -20.05 -20.93 -1.16
CA ASP A 4 -21.08 -19.89 -1.18
C ASP A 4 -20.61 -18.64 -0.45
N ALA A 5 -19.82 -17.81 -1.14
CA ALA A 5 -19.83 -16.35 -1.03
C ALA A 5 -18.66 -15.79 -1.86
N TRP A 6 -18.70 -16.01 -3.17
CA TRP A 6 -17.89 -15.21 -4.08
C TRP A 6 -18.70 -13.99 -4.55
N THR A 7 -18.87 -13.00 -3.67
CA THR A 7 -19.50 -11.72 -4.00
C THR A 7 -18.42 -10.68 -4.20
N GLY A 8 -18.17 -10.34 -5.46
CA GLY A 8 -17.21 -9.31 -5.83
C GLY A 8 -17.76 -7.90 -5.58
N THR A 9 -16.83 -6.99 -5.27
CA THR A 9 -16.96 -5.59 -5.65
C THR A 9 -15.74 -5.27 -6.50
N ALA A 10 -15.92 -5.32 -7.81
CA ALA A 10 -14.98 -4.75 -8.77
C ALA A 10 -14.92 -3.25 -8.51
N THR A 11 -13.71 -2.74 -8.29
CA THR A 11 -13.51 -1.30 -8.11
C THR A 11 -13.02 -0.72 -9.42
N GLY A 12 -13.79 0.22 -9.98
CA GLY A 12 -13.39 1.14 -11.04
C GLY A 12 -13.01 0.51 -12.38
N ASP A 13 -11.85 -0.16 -12.43
CA ASP A 13 -11.17 -0.55 -13.67
C ASP A 13 -10.49 -1.94 -13.60
N VAL A 14 -10.39 -2.59 -12.43
CA VAL A 14 -9.70 -3.89 -12.26
C VAL A 14 -10.67 -5.00 -11.82
N ALA A 15 -10.72 -6.09 -12.60
CA ALA A 15 -11.56 -7.24 -12.30
C ALA A 15 -10.89 -8.14 -11.24
N GLY A 16 -11.55 -8.31 -10.08
CA GLY A 16 -10.97 -9.01 -8.94
C GLY A 16 -11.99 -9.68 -8.03
N ARG A 17 -11.56 -10.73 -7.33
CA ARG A 17 -12.30 -11.44 -6.30
C ARG A 17 -11.81 -11.02 -4.92
N CYS A 18 -12.72 -10.77 -3.99
CA CYS A 18 -12.40 -10.69 -2.58
C CYS A 18 -13.32 -11.61 -1.78
N HIS A 19 -12.75 -12.44 -0.91
CA HIS A 19 -13.47 -13.19 0.11
C HIS A 19 -12.94 -12.78 1.48
N ARG A 20 -13.82 -12.56 2.46
CA ARG A 20 -13.42 -12.27 3.83
C ARG A 20 -13.82 -13.39 4.74
N ASP A 21 -12.89 -13.78 5.62
CA ASP A 21 -13.17 -14.74 6.67
C ASP A 21 -14.01 -14.13 7.82
N ALA A 22 -14.27 -14.92 8.86
CA ALA A 22 -15.03 -14.50 10.03
C ALA A 22 -14.38 -13.35 10.83
N HIS A 23 -13.10 -13.07 10.60
CA HIS A 23 -12.35 -11.98 11.22
C HIS A 23 -12.17 -10.78 10.28
N GLY A 24 -12.74 -10.84 9.07
CA GLY A 24 -12.65 -9.79 8.07
C GLY A 24 -11.36 -9.80 7.25
N VAL A 25 -10.51 -10.84 7.37
CA VAL A 25 -9.24 -10.93 6.64
C VAL A 25 -9.52 -11.19 5.16
N PRO A 26 -9.04 -10.32 4.24
CA PRO A 26 -9.31 -10.49 2.81
C PRO A 26 -8.39 -11.53 2.17
N THR A 27 -8.99 -12.46 1.43
CA THR A 27 -8.33 -13.30 0.43
C THR A 27 -8.67 -12.75 -0.95
N LEU A 28 -7.64 -12.36 -1.71
CA LEU A 28 -7.76 -11.70 -3.01
C LEU A 28 -7.37 -12.66 -4.14
N VAL A 29 -8.10 -12.61 -5.25
CA VAL A 29 -7.76 -13.35 -6.47
C VAL A 29 -7.97 -12.44 -7.68
N ALA A 30 -6.96 -12.37 -8.55
CA ALA A 30 -6.97 -11.60 -9.80
C ALA A 30 -6.41 -12.44 -10.96
N ALA A 31 -6.51 -11.94 -12.19
CA ALA A 31 -6.01 -12.66 -13.38
C ALA A 31 -4.51 -12.41 -13.63
N SER A 32 -3.91 -11.40 -12.99
CA SER A 32 -2.48 -11.10 -13.08
C SER A 32 -1.91 -10.52 -11.79
N LEU A 33 -0.58 -10.48 -11.67
CA LEU A 33 0.11 -9.87 -10.52
C LEU A 33 -0.18 -8.36 -10.39
N PRO A 34 -0.16 -7.52 -11.46
CA PRO A 34 -0.51 -6.10 -11.34
C PRO A 34 -1.94 -5.86 -10.86
N GLU A 35 -2.90 -6.65 -11.35
CA GLU A 35 -4.28 -6.57 -10.86
C GLU A 35 -4.38 -6.97 -9.38
N LEU A 36 -3.63 -7.99 -8.95
CA LEU A 36 -3.59 -8.40 -7.54
C LEU A 36 -2.96 -7.32 -6.65
N ALA A 37 -1.86 -6.70 -7.09
CA ALA A 37 -1.20 -5.60 -6.40
C ALA A 37 -2.12 -4.39 -6.25
N TYR A 38 -2.85 -4.04 -7.31
CA TYR A 38 -3.87 -2.98 -7.27
C TYR A 38 -4.97 -3.29 -6.24
N LEU A 39 -5.54 -4.51 -6.26
CA LEU A 39 -6.57 -4.92 -5.31
C LEU A 39 -6.04 -4.88 -3.87
N GLN A 40 -4.82 -5.35 -3.64
CA GLN A 40 -4.17 -5.27 -2.33
C GLN A 40 -4.05 -3.82 -1.87
N GLY A 41 -3.52 -2.94 -2.72
CA GLY A 41 -3.39 -1.51 -2.44
C GLY A 41 -4.73 -0.85 -2.12
N TRP A 42 -5.76 -1.16 -2.89
CA TRP A 42 -7.12 -0.64 -2.68
C TRP A 42 -7.71 -1.06 -1.32
N HIS A 43 -7.58 -2.34 -0.95
CA HIS A 43 -8.06 -2.83 0.34
C HIS A 43 -7.31 -2.18 1.51
N VAL A 44 -5.99 -2.03 1.40
CA VAL A 44 -5.19 -1.32 2.40
C VAL A 44 -5.60 0.15 2.49
N ALA A 45 -5.77 0.83 1.35
CA ALA A 45 -6.18 2.24 1.33
C ALA A 45 -7.55 2.44 1.97
N THR A 46 -8.53 1.58 1.70
CA THR A 46 -9.89 1.72 2.23
C THR A 46 -9.99 1.44 3.74
N GLU A 47 -9.13 0.58 4.28
CA GLU A 47 -9.19 0.18 5.69
C GLU A 47 -8.17 0.89 6.57
N ARG A 48 -7.03 1.29 5.99
CA ARG A 48 -5.85 1.78 6.70
C ARG A 48 -5.37 3.13 6.20
N ALA A 49 -6.20 3.89 5.46
CA ALA A 49 -5.86 5.21 4.90
C ALA A 49 -5.04 6.07 5.86
N TRP A 50 -5.53 6.27 7.09
CA TRP A 50 -4.87 7.12 8.08
C TRP A 50 -3.51 6.58 8.51
N GLN A 51 -3.42 5.28 8.79
CA GLN A 51 -2.17 4.64 9.17
C GLN A 51 -1.14 4.76 8.03
N VAL A 52 -1.55 4.50 6.79
CA VAL A 52 -0.68 4.63 5.62
C VAL A 52 -0.18 6.07 5.45
N ASP A 53 -1.07 7.06 5.54
CA ASP A 53 -0.67 8.48 5.44
C ASP A 53 0.28 8.88 6.58
N CYS A 54 0.02 8.44 7.81
CA CYS A 54 0.89 8.71 8.95
C CYS A 54 2.29 8.10 8.77
N GLU A 55 2.36 6.83 8.35
CA GLU A 55 3.64 6.16 8.11
C GLU A 55 4.39 6.76 6.93
N HIS A 56 3.69 7.14 5.86
CA HIS A 56 4.28 7.85 4.74
C HIS A 56 4.90 9.18 5.19
N ARG A 57 4.15 10.01 5.92
CA ARG A 57 4.65 11.27 6.48
C ARG A 57 5.82 11.05 7.43
N ARG A 58 5.78 9.98 8.23
CA ARG A 58 6.86 9.64 9.18
C ARG A 58 8.15 9.33 8.45
N VAL A 59 8.09 8.63 7.33
CA VAL A 59 9.28 8.22 6.56
C VAL A 59 9.79 9.32 5.62
N THR A 60 8.92 10.19 5.11
CA THR A 60 9.29 11.32 4.22
C THR A 60 9.61 12.60 4.99
N GLY A 61 9.42 12.59 6.31
CA GLY A 61 9.65 13.74 7.18
C GLY A 61 8.66 14.87 6.94
N MET A 62 7.37 14.55 6.92
CA MET A 62 6.24 15.47 6.79
C MET A 62 5.25 15.34 7.96
N SER A 63 5.66 14.73 9.07
CA SER A 63 4.80 14.49 10.23
C SER A 63 4.40 15.78 10.94
N ALA A 64 5.26 16.81 10.96
CA ALA A 64 4.95 18.07 11.62
C ALA A 64 3.80 18.85 10.95
N GLU A 65 3.46 18.56 9.69
CA GLU A 65 2.30 19.16 9.01
C GLU A 65 0.97 18.77 9.68
N VAL A 66 0.92 17.58 10.29
CA VAL A 66 -0.28 17.01 10.90
C VAL A 66 -0.22 17.04 12.42
N PHE A 67 0.95 16.73 13.00
CA PHE A 67 1.13 16.59 14.45
C PHE A 67 1.79 17.81 15.11
N GLY A 68 2.23 18.79 14.33
CA GLY A 68 2.81 20.04 14.81
C GLY A 68 4.25 19.90 15.35
N PRO A 69 4.71 20.89 16.15
CA PRO A 69 6.10 21.01 16.59
C PRO A 69 6.74 19.76 17.21
N PRO A 70 6.04 18.91 17.99
CA PRO A 70 6.64 17.71 18.57
C PRO A 70 7.20 16.72 17.54
N ALA A 71 6.72 16.74 16.29
CA ALA A 71 7.17 15.83 15.24
C ALA A 71 8.39 16.34 14.46
N VAL A 72 8.85 17.58 14.68
CA VAL A 72 9.97 18.18 13.92
C VAL A 72 11.26 17.36 14.04
N ALA A 73 11.55 16.81 15.21
CA ALA A 73 12.74 15.98 15.40
C ALA A 73 12.70 14.71 14.54
N ASN A 74 11.51 14.09 14.39
CA ASN A 74 11.32 12.98 13.47
C ASN A 74 11.53 13.43 12.02
N ASP A 75 10.96 14.56 11.61
CA ASP A 75 11.06 15.03 10.23
C ASP A 75 12.51 15.30 9.82
N VAL A 76 13.31 15.88 10.73
CA VAL A 76 14.74 16.07 10.53
C VAL A 76 15.46 14.73 10.38
N ALA A 77 15.21 13.78 11.28
CA ALA A 77 15.86 12.46 11.24
C ALA A 77 15.47 11.67 9.99
N ALA A 78 14.19 11.67 9.60
CA ALA A 78 13.69 10.97 8.42
C ALA A 78 14.36 11.48 7.13
N ARG A 79 14.47 12.81 6.97
CA ARG A 79 15.16 13.43 5.83
C ARG A 79 16.67 13.17 5.81
N GLN A 80 17.29 12.99 6.98
CA GLN A 80 18.70 12.61 7.06
C GLN A 80 18.93 11.14 6.68
N MET A 81 17.99 10.25 7.02
CA MET A 81 18.05 8.84 6.64
C MET A 81 17.77 8.60 5.15
N ASP A 82 16.95 9.48 4.54
CA ASP A 82 16.59 9.44 3.11
C ASP A 82 16.13 8.05 2.63
N LEU A 83 15.24 7.43 3.40
CA LEU A 83 14.70 6.11 3.06
C LEU A 83 13.87 6.14 1.76
N ASP A 84 13.22 7.28 1.46
CA ASP A 84 12.51 7.46 0.18
C ASP A 84 13.48 7.48 -1.01
N GLY A 85 14.60 8.21 -0.89
CA GLY A 85 15.67 8.19 -1.89
C GLY A 85 16.26 6.79 -2.08
N ALA A 86 16.54 6.07 -0.98
CA ALA A 86 17.03 4.70 -1.04
C ALA A 86 16.02 3.72 -1.68
N ALA A 87 14.72 3.86 -1.37
CA ALA A 87 13.66 3.05 -1.97
C ALA A 87 13.53 3.31 -3.48
N ARG A 88 13.64 4.57 -3.92
CA ARG A 88 13.65 4.93 -5.34
C ARG A 88 14.86 4.33 -6.06
N GLN A 89 16.05 4.42 -5.49
CA GLN A 89 17.25 3.79 -6.04
C GLN A 89 17.09 2.26 -6.17
N ALA A 90 16.52 1.61 -5.15
CA ALA A 90 16.25 0.18 -5.19
C ALA A 90 15.22 -0.17 -6.26
N PHE A 91 14.15 0.62 -6.39
CA PHE A 91 13.15 0.45 -7.45
C PHE A 91 13.75 0.64 -8.84
N ASP A 92 14.57 1.66 -9.04
CA ASP A 92 15.26 1.93 -10.31
C ASP A 92 16.26 0.84 -10.70
N ALA A 93 16.79 0.11 -9.72
CA ALA A 93 17.69 -1.02 -9.93
C ALA A 93 16.97 -2.36 -10.20
N LEU A 94 15.63 -2.41 -10.20
CA LEU A 94 14.88 -3.61 -10.59
C LEU A 94 14.99 -3.83 -12.10
N ASP A 95 15.50 -5.00 -12.50
CA ASP A 95 15.68 -5.39 -13.90
C ASP A 95 14.42 -6.00 -14.53
N ASP A 96 13.53 -6.60 -13.72
CA ASP A 96 12.32 -7.27 -14.20
C ASP A 96 11.15 -6.28 -14.31
N ALA A 97 10.56 -6.20 -15.49
CA ALA A 97 9.41 -5.33 -15.77
C ALA A 97 8.14 -5.77 -14.99
N GLU A 98 7.96 -7.06 -14.74
CA GLU A 98 6.85 -7.59 -13.94
C GLU A 98 7.03 -7.25 -12.46
N ASP A 99 8.26 -7.35 -11.92
CA ASP A 99 8.57 -6.92 -10.55
C ASP A 99 8.35 -5.41 -10.36
N ARG A 100 8.73 -4.60 -11.36
CA ARG A 100 8.45 -3.15 -11.34
C ARG A 100 6.95 -2.87 -11.38
N ALA A 101 6.21 -3.59 -12.21
CA ALA A 101 4.76 -3.43 -12.36
C ALA A 101 3.98 -3.75 -11.08
N TRP A 102 4.57 -4.47 -10.13
CA TRP A 102 3.96 -4.69 -8.81
C TRP A 102 3.81 -3.38 -8.00
N PHE A 103 4.66 -2.38 -8.24
CA PHE A 103 4.71 -1.13 -7.45
C PHE A 103 4.10 0.10 -8.14
N THR A 104 3.63 -0.02 -9.39
CA THR A 104 3.13 1.10 -10.23
C THR A 104 1.74 0.83 -10.76
#